data_AF-A0A0F8Y860-F1
#
_entry.id   AF-A0A0F8Y860-F1
#
_cell.length_a   1.000
_cell.length_b   1.000
_cell.length_c   1.000
_cell.angle_alpha   90.00
_cell.angle_beta   90.00
_cell.angle_gamma   90.00
#
_symmetry.space_group_name_H-M   'P 1'
#
loop_
_entity.id
_entity.type
_entity.pdbx_description
1 polymer ?
#
loop_
_entity_poly.entity_id
_entity_poly.type
_entity_poly.pdbx_seq_one_letter_code
_entity_poly.pdbx_strand_id
1 'polypeptide(L)'
;PPVAIEHYRDLEIVFAISGGWKPDRRQEVGFKLVIRNTSDKTIELKWPSAKTHDFVVRNAKRKIIWRWSKDKSFAQAFKTKTLKSGSKMVIKSIWDQKTNSGKTTPRGKYTIWAEFNPMSYSKKLGPLGIRLVK
;
A
#
# COMPACT_ATOMS: atom_id res chain seq x y z
N PRO A 1 -14.50 5.70 2.03
CA PRO A 1 -13.04 5.84 1.81
C PRO A 1 -12.72 5.43 0.38
N PRO A 2 -11.80 6.10 -0.34
CA PRO A 2 -11.42 5.67 -1.68
C PRO A 2 -10.82 4.25 -1.64
N VAL A 3 -11.15 3.45 -2.65
CA VAL A 3 -10.75 2.05 -2.78
C VAL A 3 -10.45 1.71 -4.23
N ALA A 4 -9.43 0.88 -4.46
CA ALA A 4 -9.11 0.24 -5.72
C ALA A 4 -9.18 -1.28 -5.51
N ILE A 5 -9.85 -1.99 -6.40
CA ILE A 5 -10.00 -3.44 -6.38
C ILE A 5 -9.49 -3.96 -7.71
N GLU A 6 -8.67 -5.01 -7.68
CA GLU A 6 -8.14 -5.68 -8.85
C GLU A 6 -8.25 -7.19 -8.66
N HIS A 7 -8.77 -7.89 -9.66
CA HIS A 7 -8.69 -9.35 -9.72
C HIS A 7 -7.53 -9.75 -10.64
N TYR A 8 -6.69 -10.67 -10.19
CA TYR A 8 -5.57 -11.15 -10.96
C TYR A 8 -5.32 -12.63 -10.71
N ARG A 9 -5.63 -13.44 -11.72
CA ARG A 9 -5.62 -14.90 -11.63
C ARG A 9 -6.51 -15.36 -10.47
N ASP A 10 -5.89 -15.91 -9.44
CA ASP A 10 -6.46 -16.49 -8.23
C ASP A 10 -6.41 -15.54 -7.02
N LEU A 11 -6.11 -14.26 -7.26
CA LEU A 11 -6.06 -13.22 -6.23
C LEU A 11 -7.10 -12.12 -6.46
N GLU A 12 -7.78 -11.73 -5.40
CA GLU A 12 -8.41 -10.42 -5.27
C GLU A 12 -7.48 -9.52 -4.44
N ILE A 13 -7.14 -8.36 -5.00
CA ILE A 13 -6.27 -7.38 -4.36
C ILE A 13 -7.07 -6.10 -4.15
N VAL A 14 -7.20 -5.70 -2.88
CA VAL A 14 -7.95 -4.50 -2.49
C VAL A 14 -7.01 -3.53 -1.82
N PHE A 15 -6.88 -2.33 -2.39
CA PHE A 15 -6.19 -1.21 -1.76
C PHE A 15 -7.22 -0.18 -1.32
N ALA A 16 -7.27 0.12 -0.03
CA ALA A 16 -8.13 1.13 0.56
C ALA A 16 -7.30 2.16 1.31
N ILE A 17 -7.76 3.40 1.26
CA ILE A 17 -7.21 4.52 2.01
C ILE A 17 -8.24 5.04 3.00
N SER A 18 -7.88 5.09 4.27
CA SER A 18 -8.70 5.63 5.35
C SER A 18 -8.04 6.86 5.96
N GLY A 19 -8.82 7.71 6.62
CA GLY A 19 -8.34 8.99 7.14
C GLY A 19 -9.03 10.15 6.42
N GLY A 20 -10.17 10.53 6.98
CA GLY A 20 -10.82 11.83 6.81
C GLY A 20 -10.98 12.43 8.22
N TRP A 21 -10.87 13.75 8.31
CA TRP A 21 -10.94 14.62 9.50
C TRP A 21 -11.30 13.94 10.85
N LYS A 22 -10.34 13.93 11.78
CA LYS A 22 -10.57 13.77 13.22
C LYS A 22 -9.89 14.95 13.94
N PRO A 23 -10.63 15.80 14.67
CA PRO A 23 -10.11 17.06 15.21
C PRO A 23 -8.98 16.91 16.24
N ASP A 24 -8.80 15.73 16.84
CA ASP A 24 -8.02 15.62 18.09
C ASP A 24 -6.72 14.81 17.96
N ARG A 25 -6.38 14.34 16.74
CA ARG A 25 -5.11 13.63 16.50
C ARG A 25 -4.48 14.16 15.21
N ARG A 26 -3.14 14.16 15.17
CA ARG A 26 -2.36 14.39 13.93
C ARG A 26 -3.08 13.67 12.78
N GLN A 27 -3.43 14.41 11.72
CA GLN A 27 -4.22 13.89 10.61
C GLN A 27 -3.43 12.77 9.91
N GLU A 28 -3.55 11.53 10.37
CA GLU A 28 -2.86 10.39 9.80
C GLU A 28 -3.68 9.81 8.65
N VAL A 29 -3.03 9.47 7.55
CA VAL A 29 -3.65 8.75 6.44
C VAL A 29 -3.32 7.27 6.56
N GLY A 30 -4.35 6.45 6.80
CA GLY A 30 -4.23 5.01 6.90
C GLY A 30 -4.28 4.33 5.53
N PHE A 31 -3.40 3.37 5.32
CA PHE A 31 -3.35 2.52 4.14
C PHE A 31 -3.69 1.09 4.53
N LYS A 32 -4.55 0.43 3.74
CA LYS A 32 -4.89 -0.98 3.91
C LYS A 32 -4.82 -1.69 2.57
N LEU A 33 -3.91 -2.65 2.45
CA LEU A 33 -3.80 -3.53 1.30
C LEU A 33 -4.20 -4.94 1.72
N VAL A 34 -5.17 -5.53 1.03
CA VAL A 34 -5.67 -6.88 1.27
C VAL A 34 -5.40 -7.71 0.03
N ILE A 35 -4.80 -8.89 0.23
CA ILE A 35 -4.59 -9.88 -0.82
C ILE A 35 -5.33 -11.13 -0.38
N ARG A 36 -6.39 -11.47 -1.12
CA ARG A 36 -7.24 -12.61 -0.85
C ARG A 36 -7.02 -13.67 -1.93
N ASN A 37 -6.82 -14.91 -1.50
CA ASN A 37 -6.90 -16.06 -2.38
C ASN A 37 -8.37 -16.35 -2.70
N THR A 38 -8.74 -16.28 -3.97
CA THR A 38 -10.09 -16.54 -4.47
C THR A 38 -10.25 -17.92 -5.11
N SER A 39 -9.18 -18.72 -5.15
CA SER A 39 -9.22 -20.11 -5.61
C SER A 39 -9.50 -21.10 -4.48
N ASP A 40 -9.73 -22.35 -4.85
CA ASP A 40 -9.84 -23.52 -3.99
C ASP A 40 -8.47 -24.12 -3.62
N LYS A 41 -7.37 -23.64 -4.21
CA LYS A 41 -6.01 -24.14 -4.01
C LYS A 41 -5.24 -23.28 -3.02
N THR A 42 -4.16 -23.84 -2.48
CA THR A 42 -3.20 -23.06 -1.68
C THR A 42 -2.23 -22.32 -2.61
N ILE A 43 -2.01 -21.03 -2.35
CA ILE A 43 -1.08 -20.18 -3.11
C ILE A 43 0.15 -19.88 -2.26
N GLU A 44 1.33 -20.00 -2.87
CA GLU A 44 2.59 -19.51 -2.29
C GLU A 44 3.02 -18.20 -2.95
N LEU A 45 3.04 -17.12 -2.18
CA LEU A 45 3.59 -15.83 -2.60
C LEU A 45 5.05 -15.77 -2.17
N LYS A 46 5.98 -15.55 -3.12
CA LYS A 46 7.42 -15.54 -2.88
C LYS A 46 8.02 -14.19 -3.26
N TRP A 47 8.93 -13.66 -2.45
CA TRP A 47 9.67 -12.43 -2.71
C TRP A 47 11.18 -12.69 -2.58
N PRO A 48 12.03 -11.99 -3.36
CA PRO A 48 13.49 -12.12 -3.27
C PRO A 48 14.10 -11.49 -2.02
N SER A 49 13.32 -10.70 -1.28
CA SER A 49 13.75 -10.01 -0.06
C SER A 49 12.59 -9.92 0.93
N ALA A 50 12.87 -9.39 2.12
CA ALA A 50 11.85 -9.07 3.11
C ALA A 50 10.85 -7.98 2.65
N LYS A 51 11.10 -7.29 1.52
CA LYS A 51 10.19 -6.28 0.98
C LYS A 51 9.04 -6.95 0.20
N THR A 52 7.88 -7.03 0.85
CA THR A 52 6.68 -7.66 0.26
C THR A 52 5.77 -6.69 -0.51
N HIS A 53 5.82 -5.40 -0.15
CA HIS A 53 4.95 -4.37 -0.67
C HIS A 53 5.62 -3.00 -0.61
N ASP A 54 4.93 -2.00 -1.17
CA ASP A 54 5.28 -0.60 -1.02
C ASP A 54 4.04 0.29 -1.09
N PHE A 55 4.15 1.49 -0.53
CA PHE A 55 3.15 2.53 -0.67
C PHE A 55 3.84 3.81 -1.16
N VAL A 56 3.28 4.44 -2.18
CA VAL A 56 3.88 5.61 -2.83
C VAL A 56 2.88 6.74 -2.83
N VAL A 57 3.28 7.90 -2.30
CA VAL A 57 2.50 9.13 -2.32
C VAL A 57 3.12 10.11 -3.32
N ARG A 58 2.31 10.64 -4.24
CA ARG A 58 2.70 11.72 -5.13
C ARG A 58 1.85 12.96 -4.91
N ASN A 59 2.47 14.12 -5.02
CA ASN A 59 1.78 15.41 -5.02
C ASN A 59 1.05 15.67 -6.35
N ALA A 60 0.36 16.81 -6.46
CA ALA A 60 -0.36 17.21 -7.66
C ALA A 60 0.52 17.30 -8.92
N LYS A 61 1.83 17.55 -8.78
CA LYS A 61 2.82 17.57 -9.89
C LYS A 61 3.33 16.18 -10.26
N ARG A 62 2.70 15.10 -9.77
CA ARG A 62 3.13 13.70 -9.93
C ARG A 62 4.55 13.42 -9.42
N LYS A 63 5.09 14.24 -8.51
CA LYS A 63 6.38 13.99 -7.86
C LYS A 63 6.18 13.08 -6.66
N ILE A 64 6.98 12.02 -6.55
CA ILE A 64 7.02 11.18 -5.35
C ILE A 64 7.57 12.02 -4.21
N ILE A 65 6.75 12.18 -3.17
CA ILE A 65 7.11 12.94 -1.98
C ILE A 65 7.36 12.03 -0.78
N TRP A 66 6.73 10.86 -0.79
CA TRP A 66 6.88 9.85 0.23
C TRP A 66 6.74 8.46 -0.38
N ARG A 67 7.60 7.54 0.03
CA ARG A 67 7.60 6.12 -0.30
C ARG A 67 7.91 5.34 0.96
N TRP A 68 7.04 4.39 1.31
CA TRP A 68 7.12 3.62 2.56
C TRP A 68 8.45 2.87 2.71
N SER A 69 9.01 2.38 1.60
CA SER A 69 10.26 1.62 1.66
C SER A 69 11.52 2.47 1.72
N LYS A 70 11.44 3.81 1.64
CA LYS A 70 12.63 4.66 1.41
C LYS A 70 13.53 4.78 2.64
N ASP A 71 12.95 4.71 3.83
CA ASP A 71 13.61 4.79 5.15
C ASP A 71 13.83 3.39 5.77
N LYS A 72 13.67 2.32 5.00
CA LYS A 72 13.69 0.94 5.50
C LYS A 72 14.77 0.12 4.82
N SER A 73 15.45 -0.68 5.64
CA SER A 73 16.37 -1.71 5.17
C SER A 73 15.65 -3.05 5.15
N PHE A 74 15.85 -3.83 4.09
CA PHE A 74 15.24 -5.14 3.93
C PHE A 74 16.32 -6.20 3.77
N ALA A 75 16.24 -7.27 4.55
CA ALA A 75 17.12 -8.43 4.40
C ALA A 75 16.97 -9.04 3.00
N GLN A 76 18.09 -9.36 2.38
CA GLN A 76 18.17 -10.05 1.08
C GLN A 76 18.01 -11.56 1.27
N ALA A 77 16.81 -11.95 1.75
CA ALA A 77 16.44 -13.34 1.96
C ALA A 77 15.06 -13.61 1.39
N PHE A 78 14.90 -14.76 0.76
CA PHE A 78 13.62 -15.19 0.20
C PHE A 78 12.54 -15.18 1.28
N LYS A 79 11.45 -14.46 1.01
CA LYS A 79 10.27 -14.47 1.87
C LYS A 79 9.17 -15.26 1.18
N THR A 80 8.56 -16.19 1.90
CA THR A 80 7.39 -16.93 1.44
C THR A 80 6.19 -16.63 2.34
N LYS A 81 5.01 -16.44 1.75
CA LYS A 81 3.73 -16.36 2.43
C LYS A 81 2.75 -17.32 1.77
N THR A 82 2.26 -18.27 2.55
CA THR A 82 1.22 -19.20 2.11
C THR A 82 -0.16 -18.61 2.38
N LEU A 83 -1.03 -18.63 1.38
CA LEU A 83 -2.45 -18.32 1.46
C LEU A 83 -3.26 -19.57 1.13
N LYS A 84 -3.89 -20.17 2.15
CA LYS A 84 -4.89 -21.23 1.94
C LYS A 84 -6.07 -20.68 1.12
N SER A 85 -6.85 -21.58 0.53
CA SER A 85 -8.13 -21.27 -0.11
C SER A 85 -8.98 -20.31 0.74
N GLY A 86 -9.51 -19.26 0.10
CA GLY A 86 -10.34 -18.24 0.73
C GLY A 86 -9.64 -17.32 1.75
N SER A 87 -8.41 -17.63 2.16
CA SER A 87 -7.66 -16.86 3.16
C SER A 87 -7.09 -15.57 2.58
N LYS A 88 -6.70 -14.65 3.46
CA LYS A 88 -6.17 -13.35 3.06
C LYS A 88 -4.99 -12.90 3.91
N MET A 89 -4.09 -12.17 3.28
CA MET A 89 -3.09 -11.34 3.97
C MET A 89 -3.58 -9.89 4.01
N VAL A 90 -3.39 -9.23 5.15
CA VAL A 90 -3.73 -7.82 5.33
C VAL A 90 -2.48 -7.07 5.74
N ILE A 91 -2.18 -6.00 5.01
CA ILE A 91 -1.08 -5.09 5.26
C ILE A 91 -1.69 -3.73 5.62
N LYS A 92 -1.21 -3.14 6.71
CA LYS A 92 -1.62 -1.81 7.16
C LYS A 92 -0.40 -0.92 7.30
N SER A 93 -0.55 0.35 6.95
CA SER A 93 0.48 1.37 7.15
C SER A 93 -0.17 2.71 7.41
N ILE A 94 0.62 3.66 7.92
CA ILE A 94 0.19 5.02 8.20
C ILE A 94 1.17 5.97 7.54
N TRP A 95 0.63 7.00 6.91
CA TRP A 95 1.38 8.16 6.45
C TRP A 95 1.02 9.37 7.31
N ASP A 96 2.02 9.90 8.02
CA ASP A 96 1.91 11.06 8.91
C ASP A 96 1.91 12.40 8.17
N GLN A 97 1.65 12.38 6.86
CA GLN A 97 1.64 13.53 5.97
C GLN A 97 2.99 14.26 5.86
N LYS A 98 4.11 13.56 6.07
CA LYS A 98 5.45 14.10 5.84
C LYS A 98 6.11 13.50 4.59
N THR A 99 7.03 14.24 4.01
CA THR A 99 7.93 13.73 2.98
C THR A 99 8.89 12.70 3.58
N ASN A 100 9.59 11.92 2.74
CA ASN A 100 10.67 11.06 3.24
C ASN A 100 11.82 11.84 3.90
N SER A 101 11.92 13.15 3.69
CA SER A 101 12.86 14.04 4.38
C SER A 101 12.30 14.65 5.69
N GLY A 102 11.14 14.18 6.16
CA GLY A 102 10.53 14.63 7.40
C GLY A 102 9.82 15.98 7.33
N LYS A 103 9.69 16.60 6.14
CA LYS A 103 8.99 17.89 5.99
C LYS A 103 7.49 17.67 5.91
N THR A 104 6.71 18.46 6.65
CA THR A 104 5.25 18.48 6.55
C THR A 104 4.81 18.80 5.13
N THR A 105 3.84 18.05 4.61
CA THR A 105 3.29 18.31 3.28
C THR A 105 2.28 19.46 3.29
N PRO A 106 2.27 20.32 2.26
CA PRO A 106 1.31 21.40 2.16
C PRO A 106 -0.11 20.89 1.90
N ARG A 107 -1.11 21.74 2.09
CA ARG A 107 -2.49 21.46 1.63
C ARG A 107 -2.46 21.17 0.13
N GLY A 108 -3.27 20.21 -0.31
CA GLY A 108 -3.34 19.90 -1.73
C GLY A 108 -3.95 18.54 -2.03
N LYS A 109 -3.96 18.22 -3.33
CA LYS A 109 -4.33 16.90 -3.83
C LYS A 109 -3.10 16.00 -3.87
N TYR A 110 -3.28 14.79 -3.38
CA TYR A 110 -2.28 13.73 -3.41
C TYR A 110 -2.87 12.48 -4.03
N THR A 111 -1.99 11.70 -4.66
CA THR A 111 -2.34 10.40 -5.25
C THR A 111 -1.48 9.34 -4.62
N ILE A 112 -2.09 8.20 -4.32
CA ILE A 112 -1.45 7.11 -3.59
C ILE A 112 -1.54 5.84 -4.41
N TRP A 113 -0.42 5.10 -4.49
CA TRP A 113 -0.38 3.75 -5.03
C TRP A 113 0.05 2.75 -3.96
N ALA A 114 -0.39 1.52 -4.12
CA ALA A 114 0.20 0.36 -3.47
C ALA A 114 0.90 -0.50 -4.53
N GLU A 115 2.07 -1.04 -4.20
CA GLU A 115 2.80 -2.00 -5.05
C GLU A 115 2.84 -3.35 -4.32
N PHE A 116 2.49 -4.42 -5.04
CA PHE A 116 2.47 -5.79 -4.55
C PHE A 116 3.13 -6.69 -5.61
N ASN A 117 4.36 -7.14 -5.33
CA ASN A 117 5.23 -7.73 -6.33
C ASN A 117 5.90 -9.05 -5.86
N PRO A 118 5.17 -10.09 -5.45
CA PRO A 118 5.77 -11.43 -5.40
C PRO A 118 6.24 -11.87 -6.80
N MET A 119 7.20 -12.79 -6.88
CA MET A 119 7.84 -13.19 -8.14
C MET A 119 6.84 -13.63 -9.22
N SER A 120 5.77 -14.32 -8.82
CA SER A 120 4.75 -14.83 -9.75
C SER A 120 3.55 -13.89 -9.95
N TYR A 121 3.48 -12.78 -9.20
CA TYR A 121 2.41 -11.78 -9.31
C TYR A 121 2.96 -10.37 -9.19
N SER A 122 2.74 -9.52 -10.18
CA SER A 122 3.14 -8.11 -10.10
C SER A 122 1.95 -7.21 -10.34
N LYS A 123 1.57 -6.42 -9.34
CA LYS A 123 0.46 -5.48 -9.42
C LYS A 123 0.74 -4.18 -8.72
N LYS A 124 0.26 -3.11 -9.34
CA LYS A 124 0.22 -1.75 -8.81
C LYS A 124 -1.22 -1.29 -8.75
N LEU A 125 -1.69 -0.92 -7.56
CA LEU A 125 -3.07 -0.49 -7.33
C LEU A 125 -3.13 1.02 -7.06
N GLY A 126 -4.21 1.65 -7.52
CA GLY A 126 -4.37 3.11 -7.55
C GLY A 126 -4.09 3.70 -8.94
N PRO A 127 -4.00 5.03 -9.08
CA PRO A 127 -3.93 6.00 -7.99
C PRO A 127 -5.26 6.15 -7.27
N LEU A 128 -5.21 6.18 -5.94
CA LEU A 128 -6.31 6.67 -5.11
C LEU A 128 -6.03 8.12 -4.72
N GLY A 129 -6.97 9.00 -5.05
CA GLY A 129 -6.87 10.43 -4.78
C GLY A 129 -7.33 10.77 -3.36
N ILE A 130 -6.59 11.64 -2.69
CA ILE A 130 -7.02 12.31 -1.46
C ILE A 130 -6.80 13.81 -1.55
N ARG A 131 -7.70 14.56 -0.92
CA ARG A 131 -7.53 15.99 -0.70
C ARG A 131 -7.21 16.20 0.77
N LEU A 132 -6.02 16.75 1.05
CA LEU A 132 -5.63 17.15 2.40
C LEU A 132 -6.00 18.63 2.60
N VAL A 133 -6.87 18.87 3.57
CA VAL A 133 -7.37 20.19 3.97
C VAL A 133 -7.02 20.31 5.46
N LYS A 134 -5.89 20.93 5.76
CA LYS A 134 -5.37 21.01 7.13
C LYS A 134 -6.21 21.86 8.08
#